data_AF-A0A7C4HJ50-F1
#
_entry.id   AF-A0A7C4HJ50-F1
#
_cell.length_a   1.000
_cell.length_b   1.000
_cell.length_c   1.000
_cell.angle_alpha   90.00
_cell.angle_beta   90.00
_cell.angle_gamma   90.00
#
_symmetry.space_group_name_H-M   'P 1'
#
loop_
_entity.id
_entity.type
_entity.pdbx_description
1 polymer ?
#
loop_
_entity_poly.entity_id
_entity_poly.type
_entity_poly.pdbx_seq_one_letter_code
_entity_poly.pdbx_strand_id
1 'polypeptide(L)'
;FVLQAIGTLGSFLISFLIWGEHLNEARTLAFIQATFFELIVIWNCRSERNCFLKVKPWSNKYLLISVLACMVINAILPYIEIADILFDLEPLTLQDWALTLGFSSLGFLVLPEVFMRQVDKS
;
A
#
# COMPACT_ATOMS: atom_id res chain seq x y z
N PHE A 1 1.18 7.07 8.82
CA PHE A 1 1.42 8.38 8.19
C PHE A 1 2.89 8.62 7.80
N VAL A 2 3.84 8.76 8.73
CA VAL A 2 5.25 9.08 8.35
C VAL A 2 5.87 8.03 7.41
N LEU A 3 5.72 6.73 7.74
CA LEU A 3 6.28 5.64 6.93
C LEU A 3 5.68 5.59 5.51
N GLN A 4 4.38 5.87 5.41
CA GLN A 4 3.68 5.97 4.14
C GLN A 4 4.21 7.14 3.32
N ALA A 5 4.31 8.34 3.91
CA ALA A 5 4.83 9.51 3.22
C ALA A 5 6.25 9.28 2.70
N ILE A 6 7.11 8.63 3.49
CA ILE A 6 8.47 8.25 3.08
C ILE A 6 8.41 7.23 1.93
N GLY A 7 7.56 6.21 2.01
CA GLY A 7 7.45 5.20 0.95
C GLY A 7 6.90 5.78 -0.36
N THR A 8 5.88 6.62 -0.28
CA THR A 8 5.25 7.26 -1.43
C THR A 8 6.19 8.26 -2.09
N LEU A 9 6.82 9.12 -1.30
CA LEU A 9 7.81 10.06 -1.83
C LEU A 9 9.05 9.32 -2.37
N GLY A 10 9.53 8.30 -1.67
CA GLY A 10 10.69 7.51 -2.10
C GLY A 10 10.44 6.80 -3.42
N SER A 11 9.29 6.15 -3.56
CA SER A 11 8.90 5.48 -4.81
C SER A 11 8.72 6.46 -5.98
N PHE A 12 8.11 7.62 -5.74
CA PHE A 12 8.02 8.70 -6.73
C PHE A 12 9.38 9.23 -7.17
N LEU A 13 10.29 9.53 -6.22
CA LEU A 13 11.61 10.07 -6.54
C LEU A 13 12.48 9.05 -7.28
N ILE A 14 12.36 7.76 -6.93
CA ILE A 14 13.08 6.69 -7.63
C ILE A 14 12.55 6.53 -9.05
N SER A 15 11.24 6.57 -9.30
CA SER A 15 10.75 6.49 -10.68
C SER A 15 11.14 7.74 -11.49
N PHE A 16 10.93 8.94 -10.93
CA PHE A 16 11.13 10.19 -11.65
C PHE A 16 12.61 10.60 -11.84
N LEU A 17 13.43 10.54 -10.79
CA LEU A 17 14.85 11.00 -10.84
C LEU A 17 15.83 9.88 -11.18
N ILE A 18 15.51 8.67 -10.72
CA ILE A 18 16.14 7.38 -10.99
C ILE A 18 16.16 6.91 -12.46
N TRP A 19 14.93 6.61 -12.89
CA TRP A 19 14.61 5.93 -14.13
C TRP A 19 14.23 6.92 -15.23
N GLY A 20 13.94 8.18 -14.86
CA GLY A 20 13.64 9.24 -15.82
C GLY A 20 12.27 9.06 -16.48
N GLU A 21 11.35 8.39 -15.78
CA GLU A 21 9.99 8.13 -16.23
C GLU A 21 9.16 9.41 -16.29
N HIS A 22 8.02 9.31 -16.99
CA HIS A 22 7.12 10.44 -17.14
C HIS A 22 6.49 10.82 -15.80
N LEU A 23 6.14 12.11 -15.67
CA LEU A 23 5.58 12.64 -14.43
C LEU A 23 4.28 11.92 -14.03
N ASN A 24 3.47 11.54 -15.01
CA ASN A 24 2.20 10.84 -14.79
C ASN A 24 2.41 9.39 -14.35
N GLU A 25 3.37 8.69 -14.97
CA GLU A 25 3.80 7.35 -14.55
C GLU A 25 4.29 7.34 -13.10
N ALA A 26 5.19 8.26 -12.74
CA ALA A 26 5.69 8.39 -11.37
C ALA A 26 4.58 8.71 -10.35
N ARG A 27 3.59 9.55 -10.74
CA ARG A 27 2.41 9.85 -9.90
C ARG A 27 1.51 8.63 -9.73
N THR A 28 1.31 7.87 -10.81
CA THR A 28 0.52 6.64 -10.81
C THR A 28 1.15 5.60 -9.89
N LEU A 29 2.47 5.45 -9.99
CA LEU A 29 3.26 4.58 -9.12
C LEU A 29 3.08 4.96 -7.65
N ALA A 30 3.23 6.25 -7.33
CA ALA A 30 3.08 6.75 -5.97
C ALA A 30 1.67 6.52 -5.42
N PHE A 31 0.63 6.72 -6.24
CA PHE A 31 -0.76 6.50 -5.89
C PHE A 31 -1.06 5.02 -5.59
N ILE A 32 -0.64 4.12 -6.49
CA ILE A 32 -0.82 2.68 -6.29
C ILE A 32 -0.03 2.20 -5.07
N GLN A 33 1.21 2.67 -4.90
CA GLN A 33 2.03 2.36 -3.71
C GLN A 33 1.33 2.78 -2.42
N ALA A 34 0.83 4.01 -2.34
CA ALA A 34 0.13 4.50 -1.16
C ALA A 34 -1.11 3.64 -0.84
N THR A 35 -1.87 3.25 -1.86
CA THR A 35 -3.07 2.43 -1.68
C THR A 35 -2.73 1.02 -1.20
N PHE A 36 -1.68 0.39 -1.76
CA PHE A 36 -1.21 -0.92 -1.32
C PHE A 36 -0.69 -0.90 0.12
N PHE A 37 0.03 0.16 0.50
CA PHE A 37 0.48 0.37 1.87
C PHE A 37 -0.70 0.42 2.85
N GLU A 38 -1.75 1.20 2.54
CA GLU A 38 -2.94 1.28 3.38
C GLU A 38 -3.66 -0.06 3.51
N LEU A 39 -3.76 -0.83 2.42
CA LEU A 39 -4.36 -2.17 2.47
C LEU A 39 -3.59 -3.11 3.42
N ILE A 40 -2.26 -3.02 3.45
CA ILE A 40 -1.42 -3.77 4.41
C ILE A 40 -1.64 -3.27 5.84
N VAL A 41 -1.72 -1.95 6.05
CA VAL A 41 -1.98 -1.37 7.38
C VAL A 41 -3.37 -1.75 7.90
N ILE A 42 -4.41 -1.68 7.07
CA ILE A 42 -5.78 -2.13 7.40
C ILE A 42 -5.76 -3.60 7.82
N TRP A 43 -4.98 -4.41 7.10
CA TRP A 43 -4.80 -5.81 7.43
C TRP A 43 -4.11 -6.00 8.81
N ASN A 44 -3.14 -5.16 9.17
CA ASN A 44 -2.52 -5.12 10.50
C ASN A 44 -3.46 -4.65 11.61
N CYS A 45 -4.27 -3.63 11.34
CA CYS A 45 -5.23 -3.07 12.30
C CYS A 45 -6.42 -4.02 12.59
N ARG A 46 -6.58 -5.11 11.82
CA ARG A 46 -7.62 -6.12 12.03
C ARG A 46 -7.66 -6.66 13.47
N SER A 47 -6.51 -6.75 14.15
CA SER A 47 -6.44 -7.35 15.48
C SER A 47 -6.08 -6.30 16.52
N GLU A 48 -7.08 -5.66 17.12
CA GLU A 48 -6.89 -4.76 18.25
C GLU A 48 -6.42 -5.49 19.54
N ARG A 49 -6.53 -6.83 19.61
CA ARG A 49 -6.28 -7.58 20.86
C ARG A 49 -5.25 -8.71 20.80
N ASN A 50 -4.79 -9.13 19.63
CA ASN A 50 -3.87 -10.27 19.52
C ASN A 50 -2.93 -10.19 18.31
N CYS A 51 -1.63 -10.13 18.59
CA CYS A 51 -0.47 -10.42 17.75
C CYS A 51 -0.77 -11.16 16.44
N PHE A 52 -0.21 -10.64 15.35
CA PHE A 52 -0.17 -11.22 14.00
C PHE A 52 0.34 -12.68 13.97
N LEU A 53 1.02 -13.12 15.05
CA LEU A 53 1.55 -14.47 15.26
C LEU A 53 0.57 -15.45 15.95
N LYS A 54 -0.57 -14.99 16.49
CA LYS A 54 -1.52 -15.85 17.23
C LYS A 54 -2.88 -16.01 16.55
N VAL A 55 -3.25 -15.13 15.62
CA VAL A 55 -4.56 -15.17 14.96
C VAL A 55 -4.40 -15.64 13.52
N LYS A 56 -5.10 -16.72 13.13
CA LYS A 56 -5.06 -17.24 11.76
C LYS A 56 -5.41 -16.10 10.77
N PRO A 57 -4.59 -15.87 9.72
CA PRO A 57 -4.87 -14.84 8.71
C PRO A 57 -6.24 -15.04 8.02
N TRP A 58 -6.86 -16.21 8.15
CA TRP A 58 -8.15 -16.59 7.58
C TRP A 58 -9.36 -16.42 8.51
N SER A 59 -9.18 -15.98 9.76
CA SER A 59 -10.28 -15.92 10.73
C SER A 59 -11.40 -14.92 10.37
N ASN A 60 -11.10 -13.86 9.62
CA ASN A 60 -12.10 -12.95 9.06
C ASN A 60 -12.04 -13.00 7.52
N LYS A 61 -12.83 -13.92 6.96
CA LYS A 61 -12.92 -14.11 5.50
C LYS A 61 -13.46 -12.89 4.79
N TYR A 62 -14.36 -12.13 5.43
CA TYR A 62 -14.92 -10.90 4.85
C TYR A 62 -13.83 -9.84 4.66
N LEU A 63 -12.98 -9.61 5.68
CA LEU A 63 -11.87 -8.67 5.53
C LEU A 63 -10.89 -9.11 4.45
N LEU A 64 -10.55 -10.40 4.41
CA LEU A 64 -9.65 -10.95 3.38
C LEU A 64 -10.20 -10.73 1.98
N ILE A 65 -11.47 -11.04 1.76
CA ILE A 65 -12.12 -10.85 0.46
C ILE A 65 -12.14 -9.36 0.09
N SER A 66 -12.49 -8.47 1.03
CA SER A 66 -12.52 -7.03 0.76
C SER A 66 -11.13 -6.45 0.43
N VAL A 67 -10.09 -6.85 1.16
CA VAL A 67 -8.71 -6.38 0.89
C VAL A 67 -8.22 -6.89 -0.45
N LEU A 68 -8.44 -8.18 -0.76
CA LEU A 68 -8.07 -8.75 -2.05
C LEU A 68 -8.84 -8.11 -3.21
N ALA A 69 -10.14 -7.86 -3.04
CA ALA A 69 -10.95 -7.16 -4.03
C ALA A 69 -10.42 -5.74 -4.27
N CYS A 70 -10.11 -4.98 -3.21
CA CYS A 70 -9.49 -3.66 -3.35
C CYS A 70 -8.13 -3.72 -4.04
N MET A 71 -7.27 -4.70 -3.72
CA MET A 71 -5.98 -4.87 -4.39
C MET A 71 -6.16 -5.11 -5.90
N VAL A 72 -7.09 -5.99 -6.28
CA VAL A 72 -7.36 -6.30 -7.69
C VAL A 72 -7.92 -5.08 -8.42
N ILE A 73 -8.88 -4.37 -7.84
CA ILE A 73 -9.46 -3.17 -8.44
C ILE A 73 -8.36 -2.11 -8.66
N ASN A 74 -7.51 -1.86 -7.66
CA ASN A 74 -6.41 -0.90 -7.79
C ASN A 74 -5.36 -1.35 -8.81
N ALA A 75 -5.10 -2.65 -8.94
CA ALA A 75 -4.16 -3.16 -9.94
C ALA A 75 -4.68 -3.02 -11.38
N ILE A 76 -6.00 -3.10 -11.58
CA ILE A 76 -6.62 -2.93 -12.91
C ILE A 76 -6.78 -1.45 -13.26
N LEU A 77 -6.95 -0.57 -12.26
CA LEU A 77 -7.28 0.85 -12.44
C LEU A 77 -6.39 1.60 -13.44
N PRO A 78 -5.04 1.46 -13.45
CA PRO A 78 -4.16 2.17 -14.39
C PRO A 78 -4.31 1.72 -15.84
N TYR A 79 -5.01 0.62 -16.10
CA TYR A 79 -5.23 0.08 -17.44
C TYR A 79 -6.63 0.41 -17.99
N ILE A 80 -7.42 1.21 -17.27
CA ILE A 80 -8.77 1.65 -17.68
C ILE A 80 -8.69 3.06 -18.25
N GLU A 81 -9.16 3.26 -19.49
CA GLU A 81 -9.16 4.55 -20.19
C GLU A 81 -9.89 5.67 -19.42
N ILE A 82 -10.97 5.33 -18.71
CA ILE A 82 -11.70 6.29 -17.86
C ILE A 82 -10.82 6.82 -16.72
N ALA A 83 -9.94 5.98 -16.19
CA ALA A 83 -9.06 6.34 -15.08
C ALA A 83 -7.93 7.26 -15.55
N ASP A 84 -7.42 7.03 -16.76
CA ASP A 84 -6.48 7.94 -17.44
C ASP A 84 -7.10 9.34 -17.62
N ILE A 85 -8.31 9.42 -18.19
CA ILE A 85 -8.99 10.71 -18.43
C ILE A 85 -9.27 11.49 -17.14
N LEU A 86 -9.58 10.81 -16.04
CA LEU A 86 -9.98 11.45 -14.79
C LEU A 86 -8.81 11.77 -13.85
N PHE A 87 -7.74 10.97 -13.89
CA PHE A 87 -6.67 11.00 -12.90
C PHE A 87 -5.26 11.03 -13.49
N ASP A 88 -5.14 11.10 -14.83
CA ASP A 88 -3.86 11.01 -15.57
C ASP A 88 -3.06 9.75 -15.18
N LEU A 89 -3.77 8.63 -15.03
CA LEU A 89 -3.20 7.33 -14.65
C LEU A 89 -2.55 6.66 -15.86
N GLU A 90 -1.25 6.43 -15.77
CA GLU A 90 -0.49 5.73 -16.80
C GLU A 90 -0.23 4.27 -16.42
N PRO A 91 -0.15 3.37 -17.42
CA PRO A 91 0.09 1.95 -17.18
C PRO A 91 1.49 1.72 -16.62
N LEU A 92 1.56 0.99 -15.50
CA LEU A 92 2.81 0.68 -14.81
C LEU A 92 3.56 -0.47 -15.46
N THR A 93 4.90 -0.37 -15.50
CA THR A 93 5.79 -1.44 -15.92
C THR A 93 5.96 -2.49 -14.82
N LEU A 94 6.53 -3.65 -15.17
CA LEU A 94 6.86 -4.70 -14.19
C LEU A 94 7.86 -4.23 -13.12
N GLN A 95 8.75 -3.30 -13.49
CA GLN A 95 9.75 -2.75 -12.59
C GLN A 95 9.09 -1.84 -11.54
N ASP A 96 8.09 -1.06 -11.95
CA ASP A 96 7.30 -0.21 -11.06
C ASP A 96 6.49 -1.01 -10.07
N TRP A 97 5.93 -2.14 -10.51
CA TRP A 97 5.25 -3.08 -9.64
C TRP A 97 6.17 -3.63 -8.55
N ALA A 98 7.42 -3.97 -8.90
CA ALA A 98 8.41 -4.42 -7.92
C ALA A 98 8.73 -3.32 -6.90
N LEU A 99 8.91 -2.08 -7.35
CA LEU A 99 9.16 -0.92 -6.48
C LEU A 99 7.97 -0.66 -5.54
N THR A 100 6.77 -0.63 -6.11
CA THR A 100 5.49 -0.41 -5.45
C THR A 100 5.29 -1.43 -4.33
N LEU A 101 5.43 -2.73 -4.64
CA LEU A 101 5.28 -3.79 -3.65
C LEU A 101 6.39 -3.75 -2.59
N GLY A 102 7.63 -3.44 -3.01
CA GLY A 102 8.77 -3.27 -2.10
C GLY A 102 8.53 -2.17 -1.05
N PHE A 103 8.15 -0.97 -1.47
CA PHE A 103 7.86 0.13 -0.55
C PHE A 103 6.57 -0.08 0.25
N SER A 104 5.54 -0.68 -0.36
CA SER A 104 4.29 -0.97 0.35
C SER A 104 4.48 -1.98 1.48
N SER A 105 5.45 -2.90 1.36
CA SER A 105 5.80 -3.85 2.42
C SER A 105 6.23 -3.18 3.73
N LEU A 106 6.67 -1.92 3.70
CA LEU A 106 6.92 -1.13 4.92
C LEU A 106 5.67 -1.04 5.81
N GLY A 107 4.47 -1.17 5.24
CA GLY A 107 3.21 -1.24 5.98
C GLY A 107 3.19 -2.36 7.02
N PHE A 108 3.90 -3.47 6.79
CA PHE A 108 4.00 -4.57 7.76
C PHE A 108 4.72 -4.16 9.05
N LEU A 109 5.59 -3.15 9.01
CA LEU A 109 6.28 -2.62 10.20
C LEU A 109 5.35 -1.78 11.08
N VAL A 110 4.24 -1.29 10.53
CA VAL A 110 3.23 -0.54 11.29
C VAL A 110 2.36 -1.54 12.05
N LEU A 111 2.84 -1.93 13.23
CA LEU A 111 2.13 -2.81 14.16
C LEU A 111 1.42 -2.00 15.26
N PRO A 112 0.09 -2.17 15.44
CA PRO A 112 -0.67 -1.50 16.49
C PRO A 112 -0.15 -1.80 17.90
N GLU A 113 0.42 -3.00 18.12
CA GLU A 113 0.92 -3.43 19.43
C GLU A 113 2.07 -2.59 19.97
N VAL A 114 2.94 -2.05 19.11
CA VAL A 114 4.06 -1.19 19.54
C VAL A 114 3.54 0.12 20.13
N PHE A 115 2.42 0.63 19.60
CA PHE A 115 1.78 1.85 20.08
C PHE A 115 0.86 1.60 21.29
N MET A 116 0.04 0.53 21.26
CA MET A 116 -0.93 0.28 22.34
C MET A 116 -0.31 -0.22 23.65
N ARG A 117 0.86 -0.89 23.60
CA ARG A 117 1.54 -1.39 24.82
C ARG A 117 2.06 -0.28 25.76
N GLN A 118 2.05 0.99 25.33
CA GLN A 118 2.51 2.10 26.15
C GLN A 118 1.44 2.66 27.09
N VAL A 119 0.15 2.35 26.89
CA VAL A 119 -0.95 2.90 27.71
C VAL A 119 -1.23 2.07 28.98
N ASP A 120 -0.86 0.78 28.99
CA ASP A 120 -1.10 -0.12 30.14
C ASP A 120 0.02 -0.10 31.22
N LYS A 121 0.93 0.88 31.19
CA LYS A 121 1.90 1.11 32.26
C LYS A 121 1.57 2.40 33.01
N SER A 122 0.41 2.41 33.67
CA SER A 122 0.06 3.40 34.71
C SER A 122 -0.09 2.71 36.06
#